data_AF-A0A6V8CTA2-F1
#
_entry.id   AF-A0A6V8CTA2-F1
#
_cell.length_a   1.000
_cell.length_b   1.000
_cell.length_c   1.000
_cell.angle_alpha   90.00
_cell.angle_beta   90.00
_cell.angle_gamma   90.00
#
_symmetry.space_group_name_H-M   'P 1'
#
loop_
_entity.id
_entity.type
_entity.pdbx_description
1 polymer ?
#
loop_
_entity_poly.entity_id
_entity_poly.type
_entity_poly.pdbx_seq_one_letter_code
_entity_poly.pdbx_strand_id
1 'polypeptide(L)'
;MARKGRGSQGKKQQKQQNKFEELDKYPVSPPHSFARIVRDLRTLNILYQVIEPPLNKKETEQKDQIMNIFVQALNADIEEIDADPVAYLRAAMDQIIKSYRLKISKKSRSKIFYYIRRDLIGYGRMDVLMNDANVEDISLDGTNVPIFAYHRKFESVETTIAWPTDDELEAYVIKLAQRCGKHISVAEPLLDATLMDGSRIVMKLGREVSTRGSAFCIRRFREDPFSPCDIVAFRTMTSLMVAYLWIAFQQGVSMLFVGGTASGKTTTLNAMCLFIPWQMKIVSIESTREVNIPQPNWIPGLTRQGFGGESSEGEITEFELLKAALRERPEYIIVGEIRGSEAYVLFQAMA
;
A
#
# COMPACT_ATOMS: atom_id res chain seq x y z
N MET A 1 -16.18 57.16 -5.25
CA MET A 1 -16.31 55.91 -6.02
C MET A 1 -15.17 54.96 -5.69
N ALA A 2 -15.33 54.00 -4.78
CA ALA A 2 -14.33 52.95 -4.56
C ALA A 2 -14.93 51.77 -3.76
N ARG A 3 -15.54 50.81 -4.47
CA ARG A 3 -15.94 49.51 -3.90
C ARG A 3 -16.10 48.45 -5.00
N LYS A 4 -14.99 48.00 -5.61
CA LYS A 4 -14.96 46.76 -6.42
C LYS A 4 -13.59 46.09 -6.26
N GLY A 5 -13.52 45.06 -5.43
CA GLY A 5 -12.28 44.29 -5.23
C GLY A 5 -12.42 42.96 -4.51
N ARG A 6 -13.53 42.71 -3.78
CA ARG A 6 -13.71 41.48 -3.00
C ARG A 6 -14.57 40.38 -3.66
N GLY A 7 -15.08 40.60 -4.87
CA GLY A 7 -16.05 39.70 -5.52
C GLY A 7 -15.50 38.62 -6.47
N SER A 8 -14.18 38.59 -6.74
CA SER A 8 -13.62 37.73 -7.81
C SER A 8 -13.09 36.37 -7.34
N GLN A 9 -12.65 36.23 -6.08
CA GLN A 9 -12.17 34.96 -5.55
C GLN A 9 -13.32 33.99 -5.17
N GLY A 10 -14.40 34.51 -4.56
CA GLY A 10 -15.60 33.70 -4.26
C GLY A 10 -16.29 33.17 -5.52
N LYS A 11 -16.29 33.93 -6.62
CA LYS A 11 -16.89 33.52 -7.91
C LYS A 11 -16.07 32.45 -8.65
N LYS A 12 -14.75 32.33 -8.42
CA LYS A 12 -13.94 31.26 -9.03
C LYS A 12 -14.10 29.92 -8.31
N GLN A 13 -14.23 29.94 -6.97
CA GLN A 13 -14.57 28.74 -6.18
C GLN A 13 -16.00 28.26 -6.46
N GLN A 14 -16.98 29.16 -6.55
CA GLN A 14 -18.36 28.80 -6.94
C GLN A 14 -18.47 28.29 -8.39
N LYS A 15 -17.63 28.76 -9.33
CA LYS A 15 -17.62 28.25 -10.71
C LYS A 15 -16.99 26.86 -10.88
N GLN A 16 -16.12 26.42 -9.95
CA GLN A 16 -15.61 25.04 -9.94
C GLN A 16 -16.60 24.06 -9.28
N GLN A 17 -17.39 24.51 -8.30
CA GLN A 17 -18.45 23.71 -7.68
C GLN A 17 -19.53 23.25 -8.66
N ASN A 18 -19.79 23.98 -9.76
CA ASN A 18 -20.78 23.59 -10.76
C ASN A 18 -20.30 22.53 -11.78
N LYS A 19 -19.10 21.97 -11.64
CA LYS A 19 -18.58 20.95 -12.58
C LYS A 19 -18.54 19.53 -12.00
N PHE A 20 -18.56 19.41 -10.69
CA PHE A 20 -18.34 18.13 -10.01
C PHE A 20 -19.46 17.89 -9.01
N GLU A 21 -20.10 16.73 -9.12
CA GLU A 21 -21.03 16.21 -8.12
C GLU A 21 -20.22 15.43 -7.07
N GLU A 22 -20.33 15.78 -5.80
CA GLU A 22 -19.62 15.08 -4.72
C GLU A 22 -20.38 13.80 -4.34
N LEU A 23 -19.75 12.65 -4.55
CA LEU A 23 -20.32 11.34 -4.26
C LEU A 23 -19.97 10.87 -2.84
N ASP A 24 -18.75 11.17 -2.40
CA ASP A 24 -18.26 10.78 -1.08
C ASP A 24 -17.11 11.68 -0.62
N LYS A 25 -16.95 11.81 0.70
CA LYS A 25 -15.81 12.52 1.29
C LYS A 25 -15.56 12.00 2.70
N TYR A 26 -14.37 11.46 2.91
CA TYR A 26 -14.01 10.87 4.19
C TYR A 26 -12.55 11.16 4.55
N PRO A 27 -12.21 11.17 5.85
CA PRO A 27 -10.84 11.32 6.30
C PRO A 27 -9.98 10.09 5.97
N VAL A 28 -8.71 10.32 5.62
CA VAL A 28 -7.71 9.27 5.48
C VAL A 28 -6.71 9.35 6.63
N SER A 29 -6.07 10.51 6.83
CA SER A 29 -5.22 10.78 7.99
C SER A 29 -5.60 12.11 8.64
N PRO A 30 -6.62 12.12 9.53
CA PRO A 30 -7.01 13.31 10.26
C PRO A 30 -5.85 13.95 11.04
N PRO A 31 -5.78 15.29 11.12
CA PRO A 31 -6.64 16.28 10.45
C PRO A 31 -6.13 16.72 9.07
N HIS A 32 -5.11 16.05 8.50
CA HIS A 32 -4.34 16.57 7.38
C HIS A 32 -4.86 16.14 6.01
N SER A 33 -5.20 14.86 5.82
CA SER A 33 -5.57 14.31 4.52
C SER A 33 -6.98 13.74 4.47
N PHE A 34 -7.67 13.98 3.36
CA PHE A 34 -9.01 13.49 3.07
C PHE A 34 -9.08 12.96 1.63
N ALA A 35 -9.89 11.93 1.43
CA ALA A 35 -10.31 11.47 0.13
C ALA A 35 -11.63 12.14 -0.24
N ARG A 36 -11.76 12.62 -1.47
CA ARG A 36 -13.01 13.15 -2.01
C ARG A 36 -13.31 12.51 -3.35
N ILE A 37 -14.39 11.76 -3.40
CA ILE A 37 -14.87 11.11 -4.62
C ILE A 37 -15.88 12.03 -5.29
N VAL A 38 -15.64 12.36 -6.55
CA VAL A 38 -16.51 13.24 -7.31
C VAL A 38 -16.84 12.64 -8.67
N ARG A 39 -18.01 12.94 -9.21
CA ARG A 39 -18.35 12.72 -10.61
C ARG A 39 -18.16 14.01 -11.39
N ASP A 40 -17.38 13.97 -12.46
CA ASP A 40 -17.32 15.08 -13.41
C ASP A 40 -18.63 15.12 -14.21
N LEU A 41 -19.37 16.22 -14.12
CA LEU A 41 -20.67 16.37 -14.80
C LEU A 41 -20.55 16.47 -16.34
N ARG A 42 -19.33 16.56 -16.88
CA ARG A 42 -19.07 16.66 -18.33
C ARG A 42 -18.71 15.33 -18.94
N THR A 43 -17.83 14.57 -18.29
CA THR A 43 -17.38 13.26 -18.77
C THR A 43 -18.14 12.11 -18.12
N LEU A 44 -18.87 12.37 -17.02
CA LEU A 44 -19.51 11.39 -16.15
C LEU A 44 -18.53 10.43 -15.44
N ASN A 45 -17.23 10.65 -15.60
CA ASN A 45 -16.20 9.85 -14.94
C ASN A 45 -16.18 10.14 -13.44
N ILE A 46 -15.91 9.10 -12.66
CA ILE A 46 -15.68 9.20 -11.22
C ILE A 46 -14.19 9.44 -11.01
N LEU A 47 -13.87 10.48 -10.24
CA LEU A 47 -12.52 10.91 -9.92
C LEU A 47 -12.28 10.80 -8.42
N TYR A 48 -11.09 10.30 -8.08
CA TYR A 48 -10.56 10.32 -6.73
C TYR A 48 -9.69 11.58 -6.54
N GLN A 49 -10.17 12.54 -5.76
CA GLN A 49 -9.44 13.76 -5.44
C GLN A 49 -8.76 13.64 -4.08
N VAL A 50 -7.43 13.71 -4.10
CA VAL A 50 -6.63 13.79 -2.87
C VAL A 50 -6.67 15.21 -2.33
N ILE A 51 -7.12 15.37 -1.09
CA ILE A 51 -7.14 16.65 -0.39
C ILE A 51 -6.09 16.65 0.71
N GLU A 52 -5.05 17.43 0.51
CA GLU A 52 -3.98 17.68 1.49
C GLU A 52 -3.98 19.14 1.95
N PRO A 53 -3.28 19.47 3.05
CA PRO A 53 -3.25 20.84 3.54
C PRO A 53 -2.54 21.76 2.53
N PRO A 54 -3.21 22.79 1.96
CA PRO A 54 -2.58 23.63 0.96
C PRO A 54 -1.43 24.44 1.58
N LEU A 55 -0.27 24.43 0.90
CA LEU A 55 0.86 25.28 1.21
C LEU A 55 0.80 26.56 0.37
N ASN A 56 1.02 27.71 0.99
CA ASN A 56 1.30 28.95 0.24
C ASN A 56 2.78 29.00 -0.18
N LYS A 57 3.15 29.91 -1.09
CA LYS A 57 4.53 30.03 -1.61
C LYS A 57 5.60 30.08 -0.50
N LYS A 58 5.36 30.87 0.54
CA LYS A 58 6.27 30.99 1.68
C LYS A 58 6.38 29.69 2.47
N GLU A 59 5.26 28.99 2.69
CA GLU A 59 5.25 27.69 3.36
C GLU A 59 5.98 26.62 2.53
N THR A 60 5.88 26.66 1.20
CA THR A 60 6.62 25.78 0.28
C THR A 60 8.12 26.05 0.37
N GLU A 61 8.55 27.31 0.24
CA GLU A 61 9.97 27.70 0.40
C GLU A 61 10.54 27.26 1.75
N GLN A 62 9.77 27.45 2.83
CA GLN A 62 10.16 27.01 4.17
C GLN A 62 10.26 25.49 4.28
N LYS A 63 9.32 24.74 3.68
CA LYS A 63 9.36 23.28 3.64
C LYS A 63 10.60 22.78 2.89
N ASP A 64 10.88 23.33 1.71
CA ASP A 64 12.02 22.93 0.89
C ASP A 64 13.36 23.27 1.56
N GLN A 65 13.45 24.44 2.20
CA GLN A 65 14.62 24.82 2.99
C GLN A 65 14.86 23.84 4.14
N ILE A 66 13.82 23.49 4.91
CA ILE A 66 13.94 22.54 6.02
C ILE A 66 14.34 21.16 5.48
N MET A 67 13.73 20.70 4.39
CA MET A 67 14.02 19.41 3.76
C MET A 67 15.47 19.31 3.31
N ASN A 68 16.01 20.35 2.66
CA ASN A 68 17.40 20.38 2.21
C ASN A 68 18.38 20.32 3.39
N ILE A 69 18.10 21.08 4.46
CA ILE A 69 18.91 21.03 5.68
C ILE A 69 18.83 19.62 6.29
N PHE A 70 17.66 19.00 6.30
CA PHE A 70 17.47 17.65 6.82
C PHE A 70 18.33 16.62 6.09
N VAL A 71 18.31 16.65 4.75
CA VAL A 71 19.12 15.75 3.90
C VAL A 71 20.61 15.98 4.10
N GLN A 72 21.05 17.22 4.31
CA GLN A 72 22.45 17.55 4.57
C GLN A 72 22.91 17.22 6.00
N ALA A 73 22.01 17.28 6.97
CA ALA A 73 22.30 17.06 8.38
C ALA A 73 22.16 15.58 8.81
N LEU A 74 21.73 14.69 7.92
CA LEU A 74 21.67 13.25 8.14
C LEU A 74 23.08 12.68 8.29
N ASN A 75 23.64 12.82 9.49
CA ASN A 75 24.68 11.94 10.01
C ASN A 75 23.94 10.69 10.54
N ALA A 76 24.14 9.56 9.86
CA ALA A 76 23.35 8.36 10.08
C ALA A 76 23.73 7.65 11.39
N ASP A 77 23.13 8.04 12.50
CA ASP A 77 22.92 7.13 13.63
C ASP A 77 21.61 6.37 13.39
N ILE A 78 21.73 5.25 12.70
CA ILE A 78 20.63 4.40 12.23
C ILE A 78 19.78 3.87 13.40
N GLU A 79 20.39 3.70 14.57
CA GLU A 79 19.77 3.12 15.76
C GLU A 79 18.71 4.01 16.44
N GLU A 80 18.85 5.35 16.40
CA GLU A 80 17.83 6.26 16.98
C GLU A 80 16.59 6.43 16.08
N ILE A 81 16.74 6.18 14.77
CA ILE A 81 15.67 6.31 13.79
C ILE A 81 14.67 5.16 13.91
N ASP A 82 15.13 3.96 14.23
CA ASP A 82 14.31 2.73 14.17
C ASP A 82 13.29 2.60 15.33
N ALA A 83 13.48 3.27 16.47
CA ALA A 83 12.58 3.14 17.62
C ALA A 83 11.30 3.98 17.49
N ASP A 84 11.41 5.25 17.07
CA ASP A 84 10.27 6.12 16.73
C ASP A 84 10.69 7.16 15.68
N PRO A 85 10.60 6.81 14.38
CA PRO A 85 10.99 7.70 13.28
C PRO A 85 10.25 9.04 13.29
N VAL A 86 9.00 9.05 13.77
CA VAL A 86 8.13 10.23 13.74
C VAL A 86 8.50 11.21 14.85
N ALA A 87 8.81 10.71 16.05
CA ALA A 87 9.30 11.54 17.14
C ALA A 87 10.65 12.15 16.82
N TYR A 88 11.58 11.35 16.26
CA TYR A 88 12.89 11.83 15.81
C TYR A 88 12.75 12.95 14.78
N LEU A 89 11.94 12.72 13.73
CA LEU A 89 11.69 13.71 12.70
C LEU A 89 11.13 15.02 13.26
N ARG A 90 10.26 14.94 14.27
CA ARG A 90 9.67 16.12 14.92
C ARG A 90 10.73 16.89 15.70
N ALA A 91 11.55 16.22 16.48
CA ALA A 91 12.61 16.84 17.26
C ALA A 91 13.65 17.52 16.35
N ALA A 92 14.06 16.83 15.28
CA ALA A 92 15.00 17.37 14.30
C ALA A 92 14.43 18.60 13.56
N MET A 93 13.15 18.56 13.15
CA MET A 93 12.49 19.73 12.55
C MET A 93 12.49 20.92 13.53
N ASP A 94 12.20 20.67 14.80
CA ASP A 94 12.14 21.71 15.83
C ASP A 94 13.52 22.33 16.09
N GLN A 95 14.57 21.52 16.07
CA GLN A 95 15.95 21.98 16.17
C GLN A 95 16.34 22.86 14.98
N ILE A 96 16.01 22.46 13.75
CA ILE A 96 16.27 23.24 12.53
C ILE A 96 15.54 24.59 12.58
N ILE A 97 14.26 24.60 12.98
CA ILE A 97 13.48 25.84 13.10
C ILE A 97 14.14 26.79 14.10
N LYS A 98 14.64 26.26 15.22
CA LYS A 98 15.31 27.05 16.28
C LYS A 98 16.68 27.56 15.85
N SER A 99 17.53 26.71 15.27
CA SER A 99 18.91 27.06 14.90
C SER A 99 18.95 28.07 13.75
N TYR A 100 18.10 27.90 12.73
CA TYR A 100 17.99 28.81 11.59
C TYR A 100 17.03 29.98 11.83
N ARG A 101 16.48 30.12 13.05
CA ARG A 101 15.56 31.20 13.47
C ARG A 101 14.39 31.42 12.49
N LEU A 102 13.84 30.33 11.97
CA LEU A 102 12.76 30.38 10.99
C LEU A 102 11.45 30.86 11.63
N LYS A 103 10.87 31.93 11.09
CA LYS A 103 9.58 32.46 11.57
C LYS A 103 8.41 31.67 10.97
N ILE A 104 7.97 30.63 11.68
CA ILE A 104 6.89 29.73 11.26
C ILE A 104 5.75 29.75 12.29
N SER A 105 4.50 29.91 11.81
CA SER A 105 3.32 29.87 12.68
C SER A 105 3.02 28.44 13.16
N LYS A 106 2.29 28.27 14.28
CA LYS A 106 1.89 26.94 14.77
C LYS A 106 1.10 26.14 13.72
N LYS A 107 0.22 26.81 12.95
CA LYS A 107 -0.55 26.18 11.85
C LYS A 107 0.36 25.75 10.70
N SER A 108 1.26 26.63 10.25
CA SER A 108 2.22 26.35 9.18
C SER A 108 3.18 25.21 9.57
N ARG A 109 3.63 25.17 10.83
CA ARG A 109 4.48 24.10 11.35
C ARG A 109 3.80 22.73 11.25
N SER A 110 2.52 22.63 11.61
CA SER A 110 1.76 21.38 11.48
C SER A 110 1.63 20.92 10.01
N LYS A 111 1.39 21.85 9.08
CA LYS A 111 1.32 21.53 7.65
C LYS A 111 2.67 21.09 7.09
N ILE A 112 3.74 21.83 7.40
CA ILE A 112 5.09 21.52 6.93
C ILE A 112 5.52 20.15 7.47
N PHE A 113 5.29 19.89 8.76
CA PHE A 113 5.57 18.59 9.36
C PHE A 113 4.84 17.44 8.66
N TYR A 114 3.57 17.63 8.28
CA TYR A 114 2.83 16.65 7.48
C TYR A 114 3.57 16.31 6.19
N TYR A 115 3.97 17.31 5.40
CA TYR A 115 4.69 17.08 4.14
C TYR A 115 6.07 16.46 4.32
N ILE A 116 6.83 16.87 5.34
CA ILE A 116 8.14 16.28 5.63
C ILE A 116 7.97 14.80 6.03
N ARG A 117 7.04 14.48 6.92
CA ARG A 117 6.72 13.10 7.32
C ARG A 117 6.28 12.27 6.11
N ARG A 118 5.39 12.81 5.30
CA ARG A 118 4.87 12.19 4.08
C ARG A 118 5.97 11.87 3.07
N ASP A 119 6.92 12.79 2.87
CA ASP A 119 7.96 12.65 1.83
C ASP A 119 9.17 11.82 2.30
N LEU A 120 9.51 11.83 3.60
CA LEU A 120 10.64 11.08 4.17
C LEU A 120 10.24 9.68 4.64
N ILE A 121 9.17 9.58 5.41
CA ILE A 121 8.71 8.31 6.03
C ILE A 121 7.55 7.72 5.22
N GLY A 122 6.63 8.54 4.73
CA GLY A 122 5.48 8.08 3.95
C GLY A 122 5.81 7.75 2.49
N TYR A 123 4.78 7.55 1.68
CA TYR A 123 4.89 7.25 0.24
C TYR A 123 4.84 8.51 -0.65
N GLY A 124 5.22 9.67 -0.13
CA GLY A 124 5.23 10.93 -0.88
C GLY A 124 3.86 11.29 -1.46
N ARG A 125 3.77 11.52 -2.78
CA ARG A 125 2.50 11.89 -3.42
C ARG A 125 1.43 10.80 -3.32
N MET A 126 1.83 9.53 -3.16
CA MET A 126 0.92 8.40 -3.04
C MET A 126 0.45 8.14 -1.62
N ASP A 127 0.98 8.85 -0.63
CA ASP A 127 0.77 8.54 0.79
C ASP A 127 -0.71 8.48 1.16
N VAL A 128 -1.54 9.37 0.61
CA VAL A 128 -2.99 9.33 0.87
C VAL A 128 -3.63 8.06 0.29
N LEU A 129 -3.27 7.65 -0.93
CA LEU A 129 -3.79 6.40 -1.53
C LEU A 129 -3.33 5.17 -0.76
N MET A 130 -2.07 5.17 -0.30
CA MET A 130 -1.48 4.07 0.48
C MET A 130 -2.05 3.97 1.90
N ASN A 131 -2.58 5.06 2.45
CA ASN A 131 -3.20 5.05 3.78
C ASN A 131 -4.73 4.92 3.75
N ASP A 132 -5.35 4.89 2.56
CA ASP A 132 -6.81 4.83 2.42
C ASP A 132 -7.32 3.38 2.41
N ALA A 133 -8.02 2.94 3.44
CA ALA A 133 -8.53 1.57 3.56
C ALA A 133 -9.51 1.15 2.43
N ASN A 134 -10.04 2.09 1.65
CA ASN A 134 -10.93 1.78 0.52
C ASN A 134 -10.20 1.57 -0.81
N VAL A 135 -8.90 1.85 -0.89
CA VAL A 135 -8.09 1.63 -2.09
C VAL A 135 -7.44 0.25 -2.01
N GLU A 136 -7.64 -0.58 -3.03
CA GLU A 136 -7.11 -1.96 -3.08
C GLU A 136 -5.93 -2.08 -4.03
N ASP A 137 -6.04 -1.48 -5.22
CA ASP A 137 -4.97 -1.49 -6.22
C ASP A 137 -4.62 -0.06 -6.64
N ILE A 138 -3.36 0.16 -7.00
CA ILE A 138 -2.85 1.44 -7.49
C ILE A 138 -1.98 1.18 -8.73
N SER A 139 -2.37 1.73 -9.89
CA SER A 139 -1.62 1.63 -11.14
C SER A 139 -1.14 3.00 -11.60
N LEU A 140 0.15 3.10 -11.90
CA LEU A 140 0.72 4.21 -12.65
C LEU A 140 1.29 3.68 -13.96
N ASP A 141 0.71 4.11 -15.07
CA ASP A 141 1.04 3.56 -16.40
C ASP A 141 2.13 4.36 -17.13
N GLY A 142 2.65 5.44 -16.54
CA GLY A 142 3.72 6.24 -17.14
C GLY A 142 3.78 7.69 -16.67
N THR A 143 4.67 8.44 -17.31
CA THR A 143 4.89 9.86 -17.05
C THR A 143 3.77 10.71 -17.63
N ASN A 144 3.36 11.72 -16.88
CA ASN A 144 2.24 12.62 -17.17
C ASN A 144 0.91 11.86 -17.37
N VAL A 145 0.82 10.66 -16.79
CA VAL A 145 -0.40 9.86 -16.71
C VAL A 145 -0.91 9.91 -15.27
N PRO A 146 -2.19 10.21 -15.04
CA PRO A 146 -2.78 10.07 -13.72
C PRO A 146 -2.71 8.64 -13.21
N ILE A 147 -2.51 8.47 -11.91
CA ILE A 147 -2.69 7.17 -11.26
C ILE A 147 -4.16 6.76 -11.41
N PHE A 148 -4.40 5.48 -11.69
CA PHE A 148 -5.69 4.82 -11.51
C PHE A 148 -5.67 3.99 -10.22
N ALA A 149 -6.72 4.10 -9.42
CA ALA A 149 -6.88 3.32 -8.21
C ALA A 149 -8.14 2.45 -8.30
N TYR A 150 -8.09 1.22 -7.77
CA TYR A 150 -9.29 0.41 -7.60
C TYR A 150 -9.88 0.67 -6.21
N HIS A 151 -11.01 1.37 -6.17
CA HIS A 151 -11.71 1.74 -4.94
C HIS A 151 -12.88 0.78 -4.66
N ARG A 152 -12.97 0.22 -3.46
CA ARG A 152 -13.98 -0.80 -3.06
C ARG A 152 -15.42 -0.51 -3.48
N LYS A 153 -15.83 0.77 -3.40
CA LYS A 153 -17.20 1.23 -3.71
C LYS A 153 -17.38 1.75 -5.14
N PHE A 154 -16.31 2.25 -5.77
CA PHE A 154 -16.40 3.01 -7.02
C PHE A 154 -15.59 2.37 -8.16
N GLU A 155 -14.99 1.20 -7.89
CA GLU A 155 -14.16 0.44 -8.81
C GLU A 155 -12.98 1.26 -9.33
N SER A 156 -12.64 1.14 -10.62
CA SER A 156 -11.53 1.87 -11.22
C SER A 156 -11.84 3.37 -11.30
N VAL A 157 -11.05 4.16 -10.56
CA VAL A 157 -11.17 5.61 -10.49
C VAL A 157 -9.86 6.28 -10.87
N GLU A 158 -9.96 7.31 -11.72
CA GLU A 158 -8.83 8.17 -12.06
C GLU A 158 -8.54 9.11 -10.88
N THR A 159 -7.27 9.25 -10.51
CA THR A 159 -6.86 10.11 -9.38
C THR A 159 -6.30 11.45 -9.86
N THR A 160 -6.12 12.40 -8.95
CA THR A 160 -5.45 13.69 -9.26
C THR A 160 -3.92 13.64 -9.18
N ILE A 161 -3.32 12.46 -8.96
CA ILE A 161 -1.87 12.32 -8.77
C ILE A 161 -1.22 11.88 -10.07
N ALA A 162 -0.18 12.61 -10.49
CA ALA A 162 0.67 12.27 -11.62
C ALA A 162 2.10 12.77 -11.40
N TRP A 163 3.04 12.24 -12.19
CA TRP A 163 4.41 12.75 -12.29
C TRP A 163 4.58 13.51 -13.60
N PRO A 164 5.00 14.79 -13.57
CA PRO A 164 5.13 15.59 -14.78
C PRO A 164 6.28 15.17 -15.70
N THR A 165 7.38 14.66 -15.13
CA THR A 165 8.63 14.36 -15.86
C THR A 165 9.13 12.95 -15.56
N ASP A 166 9.91 12.40 -16.50
CA ASP A 166 10.53 11.09 -16.37
C ASP A 166 11.51 11.08 -15.19
N ASP A 167 12.34 12.13 -15.04
CA ASP A 167 13.32 12.26 -13.96
C ASP A 167 12.68 12.17 -12.56
N GLU A 168 11.54 12.87 -12.34
CA GLU A 168 10.85 12.81 -11.04
C GLU A 168 10.27 11.41 -10.77
N LEU A 169 9.77 10.75 -11.81
CA LEU A 169 9.16 9.43 -11.68
C LEU A 169 10.21 8.33 -11.49
N GLU A 170 11.31 8.36 -12.25
CA GLU A 170 12.42 7.43 -12.13
C GLU A 170 13.08 7.53 -10.76
N ALA A 171 13.35 8.75 -10.27
CA ALA A 171 13.88 8.95 -8.93
C ALA A 171 12.93 8.38 -7.85
N TYR A 172 11.62 8.49 -8.06
CA TYR A 172 10.62 7.94 -7.15
C TYR A 172 10.60 6.39 -7.18
N VAL A 173 10.63 5.78 -8.37
CA VAL A 173 10.67 4.32 -8.54
C VAL A 173 11.96 3.73 -7.93
N ILE A 174 13.11 4.34 -8.18
CA ILE A 174 14.39 3.93 -7.58
C ILE A 174 14.34 4.02 -6.05
N LYS A 175 13.80 5.12 -5.52
CA LYS A 175 13.62 5.29 -4.06
C LYS A 175 12.69 4.22 -3.48
N LEU A 176 11.58 3.91 -4.15
CA LEU A 176 10.67 2.84 -3.70
C LEU A 176 11.36 1.47 -3.71
N ALA A 177 12.11 1.14 -4.76
CA ALA A 177 12.86 -0.11 -4.84
C ALA A 177 13.84 -0.26 -3.67
N GLN A 178 14.61 0.79 -3.38
CA GLN A 178 15.56 0.81 -2.24
C GLN A 178 14.85 0.61 -0.90
N ARG A 179 13.67 1.21 -0.71
CA ARG A 179 12.85 1.02 0.51
C ARG A 179 12.30 -0.39 0.65
N CYS A 180 12.20 -1.15 -0.44
CA CYS A 180 11.87 -2.58 -0.42
C CYS A 180 13.11 -3.46 -0.15
N GLY A 181 14.28 -2.86 0.08
CA GLY A 181 15.55 -3.60 0.21
C GLY A 181 16.05 -4.20 -1.10
N LYS A 182 15.57 -3.69 -2.25
CA LYS A 182 15.94 -4.17 -3.58
C LYS A 182 16.54 -3.07 -4.45
N HIS A 183 17.16 -3.45 -5.55
CA HIS A 183 17.71 -2.53 -6.53
C HIS A 183 16.97 -2.68 -7.86
N ILE A 184 16.81 -1.55 -8.57
CA ILE A 184 16.29 -1.48 -9.93
C ILE A 184 17.24 -0.60 -10.72
N SER A 185 17.56 -0.98 -11.95
CA SER A 185 18.52 -0.25 -12.79
C SER A 185 18.14 -0.34 -14.26
N VAL A 186 18.83 0.39 -15.14
CA VAL A 186 18.61 0.26 -16.59
C VAL A 186 18.96 -1.14 -17.08
N ALA A 187 19.96 -1.79 -16.47
CA ALA A 187 20.34 -3.17 -16.81
C ALA A 187 19.31 -4.21 -16.31
N GLU A 188 18.69 -3.96 -15.15
CA GLU A 188 17.63 -4.78 -14.57
C GLU A 188 16.38 -3.92 -14.29
N PRO A 189 15.59 -3.61 -15.34
CA PRO A 189 14.54 -2.59 -15.27
C PRO A 189 13.21 -3.13 -14.76
N LEU A 190 13.10 -4.43 -14.49
CA LEU A 190 11.88 -5.08 -13.98
C LEU A 190 12.11 -5.50 -12.54
N LEU A 191 11.20 -5.12 -11.64
CA LEU A 191 11.32 -5.49 -10.23
C LEU A 191 9.97 -5.90 -9.65
N ASP A 192 9.94 -7.06 -9.00
CA ASP A 192 8.84 -7.52 -8.16
C ASP A 192 9.29 -7.51 -6.70
N ALA A 193 8.54 -6.81 -5.84
CA ALA A 193 8.94 -6.58 -4.46
C ALA A 193 7.73 -6.50 -3.52
N THR A 194 8.03 -6.49 -2.22
CA THR A 194 7.06 -6.28 -1.15
C THR A 194 7.40 -4.97 -0.44
N LEU A 195 6.41 -4.10 -0.32
CA LEU A 195 6.49 -2.84 0.41
C LEU A 195 6.51 -3.09 1.93
N MET A 196 6.86 -2.07 2.71
CA MET A 196 6.98 -2.20 4.17
C MET A 196 5.64 -2.53 4.86
N ASP A 197 4.51 -2.17 4.25
CA ASP A 197 3.15 -2.51 4.71
C ASP A 197 2.71 -3.92 4.27
N GLY A 198 3.58 -4.70 3.61
CA GLY A 198 3.28 -6.04 3.10
C GLY A 198 2.61 -6.05 1.71
N SER A 199 2.26 -4.88 1.18
CA SER A 199 1.68 -4.73 -0.17
C SER A 199 2.67 -5.18 -1.25
N ARG A 200 2.20 -5.84 -2.31
CA ARG A 200 3.05 -6.24 -3.44
C ARG A 200 3.17 -5.08 -4.42
N ILE A 201 4.36 -4.87 -4.95
CA ILE A 201 4.63 -3.88 -5.98
C ILE A 201 5.41 -4.50 -7.14
N VAL A 202 4.96 -4.21 -8.35
CA VAL A 202 5.69 -4.50 -9.59
C VAL A 202 6.09 -3.18 -10.22
N MET A 203 7.36 -3.03 -10.56
CA MET A 203 7.94 -1.81 -11.13
C MET A 203 8.63 -2.08 -12.47
N LYS A 204 8.55 -1.09 -13.35
CA LYS A 204 9.26 -1.01 -14.62
C LYS A 204 9.99 0.32 -14.68
N LEU A 205 11.30 0.29 -14.91
CA LEU A 205 12.14 1.48 -14.99
C LEU A 205 12.46 1.84 -16.45
N GLY A 206 12.28 3.11 -16.79
CA GLY A 206 12.70 3.70 -18.05
C GLY A 206 11.76 3.41 -19.22
N ARG A 207 11.97 4.18 -20.30
CA ARG A 207 11.16 4.08 -21.54
C ARG A 207 11.46 2.83 -22.37
N GLU A 208 12.58 2.17 -22.12
CA GLU A 208 13.05 1.01 -22.87
C GLU A 208 12.13 -0.20 -22.68
N VAL A 209 11.56 -0.39 -21.48
CA VAL A 209 10.62 -1.47 -21.15
C VAL A 209 9.18 -1.00 -20.98
N SER A 210 8.96 0.31 -20.87
CA SER A 210 7.63 0.92 -20.69
C SER A 210 7.52 2.19 -21.54
N THR A 211 6.86 2.09 -22.70
CA THR A 211 6.88 3.13 -23.74
C THR A 211 6.37 4.51 -23.29
N ARG A 212 5.56 4.57 -22.23
CA ARG A 212 5.01 5.81 -21.65
C ARG A 212 5.87 6.41 -20.52
N GLY A 213 7.03 5.82 -20.23
CA GLY A 213 7.86 6.14 -19.06
C GLY A 213 7.79 5.03 -18.02
N SER A 214 8.55 5.16 -16.94
CA SER A 214 8.52 4.21 -15.81
C SER A 214 7.09 3.98 -15.31
N ALA A 215 6.80 2.77 -14.85
CA ALA A 215 5.46 2.37 -14.44
C ALA A 215 5.53 1.49 -13.20
N PHE A 216 4.47 1.49 -12.39
CA PHE A 216 4.34 0.54 -11.29
C PHE A 216 2.88 0.19 -11.02
N CYS A 217 2.68 -1.00 -10.46
CA CYS A 217 1.38 -1.46 -9.98
C CYS A 217 1.55 -1.99 -8.56
N ILE A 218 0.74 -1.49 -7.64
CA ILE A 218 0.69 -1.92 -6.24
C ILE A 218 -0.64 -2.64 -6.01
N ARG A 219 -0.55 -3.84 -5.45
CA ARG A 219 -1.70 -4.55 -4.89
C ARG A 219 -1.59 -4.52 -3.38
N ARG A 220 -2.55 -3.86 -2.73
CA ARG A 220 -2.46 -3.58 -1.31
C ARG A 220 -2.73 -4.81 -0.46
N PHE A 221 -1.93 -4.97 0.57
CA PHE A 221 -2.21 -5.93 1.63
C PHE A 221 -3.37 -5.43 2.47
N ARG A 222 -4.30 -6.33 2.77
CA ARG A 222 -5.47 -6.00 3.56
C ARG A 222 -5.17 -6.24 5.03
N GLU A 223 -5.03 -5.16 5.79
CA GLU A 223 -4.77 -5.22 7.24
C GLU A 223 -5.92 -5.93 8.00
N ASP A 224 -7.18 -5.65 7.66
CA ASP A 224 -8.34 -6.24 8.34
C ASP A 224 -9.09 -7.23 7.42
N PRO A 225 -8.79 -8.54 7.51
CA PRO A 225 -9.45 -9.55 6.68
C PRO A 225 -10.94 -9.67 7.04
N PHE A 226 -11.76 -10.13 6.09
CA PHE A 226 -13.17 -10.38 6.39
C PHE A 226 -13.33 -11.48 7.44
N SER A 227 -14.29 -11.31 8.34
CA SER A 227 -14.66 -12.32 9.32
C SER A 227 -15.65 -13.35 8.75
N PRO A 228 -15.81 -14.52 9.39
CA PRO A 228 -16.89 -15.45 9.05
C PRO A 228 -18.28 -14.81 9.08
N CYS A 229 -18.50 -13.84 9.97
CA CYS A 229 -19.75 -13.08 10.03
C CYS A 229 -19.97 -12.25 8.77
N ASP A 230 -18.90 -11.64 8.24
CA ASP A 230 -18.96 -10.88 6.98
C ASP A 230 -19.29 -11.79 5.81
N ILE A 231 -18.68 -12.99 5.74
CA ILE A 231 -18.98 -14.00 4.70
C ILE A 231 -20.47 -14.37 4.69
N VAL A 232 -21.11 -14.48 5.87
CA VAL A 232 -22.56 -14.71 5.98
C VAL A 232 -23.36 -13.47 5.59
N ALA A 233 -22.92 -12.28 6.02
CA ALA A 233 -23.60 -11.02 5.71
C ALA A 233 -23.62 -10.72 4.20
N PHE A 234 -22.53 -11.04 3.50
CA PHE A 234 -22.43 -10.95 2.04
C PHE A 234 -23.21 -12.04 1.30
N ARG A 235 -23.80 -13.00 2.04
CA ARG A 235 -24.49 -14.17 1.49
C ARG A 235 -23.58 -15.03 0.61
N THR A 236 -22.27 -15.00 0.85
CA THR A 236 -21.30 -15.87 0.18
C THR A 236 -21.45 -17.32 0.68
N MET A 237 -21.75 -17.50 1.97
CA MET A 237 -22.10 -18.79 2.57
C MET A 237 -23.26 -18.64 3.54
N THR A 238 -24.03 -19.71 3.74
CA THR A 238 -25.04 -19.74 4.81
C THR A 238 -24.36 -19.92 6.17
N SER A 239 -25.03 -19.52 7.25
CA SER A 239 -24.53 -19.76 8.62
C SER A 239 -24.29 -21.23 8.91
N LEU A 240 -25.10 -22.14 8.34
CA LEU A 240 -24.91 -23.58 8.47
C LEU A 240 -23.62 -24.07 7.81
N MET A 241 -23.29 -23.56 6.61
CA MET A 241 -22.03 -23.89 5.94
C MET A 241 -20.82 -23.39 6.72
N VAL A 242 -20.90 -22.17 7.27
CA VAL A 242 -19.84 -21.61 8.10
C VAL A 242 -19.67 -22.41 9.40
N ALA A 243 -20.76 -22.83 10.04
CA ALA A 243 -20.70 -23.69 11.23
C ALA A 243 -20.10 -25.07 10.92
N TYR A 244 -20.41 -25.64 9.76
CA TYR A 244 -19.78 -26.88 9.29
C TYR A 244 -18.26 -26.69 9.11
N LEU A 245 -17.84 -25.63 8.44
CA LEU A 245 -16.42 -25.31 8.26
C LEU A 245 -15.73 -25.07 9.60
N TRP A 246 -16.38 -24.39 10.54
CA TRP A 246 -15.83 -24.21 11.88
C TRP A 246 -15.46 -25.56 12.53
N ILE A 247 -16.39 -26.52 12.53
CA ILE A 247 -16.12 -27.85 13.07
C ILE A 247 -14.98 -28.53 12.29
N ALA A 248 -14.98 -28.45 10.96
CA ALA A 248 -13.95 -29.04 10.12
C ALA A 248 -12.54 -28.47 10.41
N PHE A 249 -12.43 -27.14 10.55
CA PHE A 249 -11.18 -26.46 10.92
C PHE A 249 -10.71 -26.94 12.29
N GLN A 250 -11.59 -27.01 13.29
CA GLN A 250 -11.22 -27.47 14.64
C GLN A 250 -10.78 -28.93 14.71
N GLN A 251 -11.29 -29.77 13.81
CA GLN A 251 -10.91 -31.18 13.71
C GLN A 251 -9.69 -31.42 12.79
N GLY A 252 -9.05 -30.37 12.27
CA GLY A 252 -7.87 -30.50 11.41
C GLY A 252 -8.18 -31.13 10.05
N VAL A 253 -9.42 -31.05 9.57
CA VAL A 253 -9.79 -31.58 8.26
C VAL A 253 -9.08 -30.78 7.16
N SER A 254 -8.33 -31.46 6.30
CA SER A 254 -7.69 -30.81 5.16
C SER A 254 -8.73 -30.35 4.13
N MET A 255 -8.58 -29.12 3.63
CA MET A 255 -9.56 -28.48 2.75
C MET A 255 -8.85 -27.75 1.59
N LEU A 256 -9.49 -27.76 0.42
CA LEU A 256 -9.08 -26.95 -0.74
C LEU A 256 -10.21 -25.99 -1.12
N PHE A 257 -9.88 -24.70 -1.23
CA PHE A 257 -10.79 -23.68 -1.71
C PHE A 257 -10.59 -23.48 -3.22
N VAL A 258 -11.58 -23.87 -4.02
CA VAL A 258 -11.48 -23.90 -5.49
C VAL A 258 -12.42 -22.88 -6.13
N GLY A 259 -12.00 -22.29 -7.25
CA GLY A 259 -12.75 -21.26 -7.95
C GLY A 259 -11.90 -20.47 -8.95
N GLY A 260 -12.54 -19.68 -9.80
CA GLY A 260 -11.86 -18.83 -10.79
C GLY A 260 -10.99 -17.74 -10.16
N THR A 261 -10.18 -17.06 -10.97
CA THR A 261 -9.44 -15.87 -10.53
C THR A 261 -10.43 -14.81 -10.02
N ALA A 262 -10.08 -14.13 -8.93
CA ALA A 262 -10.93 -13.13 -8.26
C ALA A 262 -12.29 -13.63 -7.73
N SER A 263 -12.51 -14.95 -7.61
CA SER A 263 -13.77 -15.50 -7.06
C SER A 263 -13.88 -15.47 -5.52
N GLY A 264 -12.93 -14.85 -4.82
CA GLY A 264 -12.91 -14.77 -3.35
C GLY A 264 -12.35 -16.00 -2.62
N LYS A 265 -11.49 -16.80 -3.28
CA LYS A 265 -10.84 -17.98 -2.67
C LYS A 265 -10.02 -17.64 -1.43
N THR A 266 -8.96 -16.85 -1.60
CA THR A 266 -8.08 -16.46 -0.50
C THR A 266 -8.84 -15.69 0.57
N THR A 267 -9.81 -14.89 0.15
CA THR A 267 -10.72 -14.17 1.05
C THR A 267 -11.49 -15.11 1.97
N THR A 268 -12.07 -16.18 1.42
CA THR A 268 -12.81 -17.17 2.19
C THR A 268 -11.87 -17.97 3.10
N LEU A 269 -10.72 -18.41 2.57
CA LEU A 269 -9.69 -19.10 3.36
C LEU A 269 -9.26 -18.26 4.57
N ASN A 270 -8.89 -17.00 4.34
CA ASN A 270 -8.43 -16.08 5.38
C ASN A 270 -9.51 -15.84 6.45
N ALA A 271 -10.78 -15.67 6.03
CA ALA A 271 -11.90 -15.53 6.96
C ALA A 271 -12.08 -16.77 7.85
N MET A 272 -11.98 -17.98 7.27
CA MET A 272 -12.17 -19.22 8.02
C MET A 272 -10.96 -19.57 8.91
N CYS A 273 -9.77 -19.02 8.66
CA CYS A 273 -8.59 -19.21 9.53
C CYS A 273 -8.83 -18.74 10.97
N LEU A 274 -9.82 -17.87 11.20
CA LEU A 274 -10.28 -17.48 12.54
C LEU A 274 -10.82 -18.66 13.37
N PHE A 275 -11.20 -19.77 12.74
CA PHE A 275 -11.64 -20.98 13.43
C PHE A 275 -10.51 -21.90 13.88
N ILE A 276 -9.26 -21.64 13.46
CA ILE A 276 -8.10 -22.40 13.94
C ILE A 276 -7.91 -22.12 15.44
N PRO A 277 -7.80 -23.16 16.29
CA PRO A 277 -7.64 -22.96 17.73
C PRO A 277 -6.39 -22.11 18.06
N TRP A 278 -6.54 -21.20 19.03
CA TRP A 278 -5.58 -20.12 19.29
C TRP A 278 -4.13 -20.56 19.59
N GLN A 279 -3.94 -21.77 20.13
CA GLN A 279 -2.63 -22.29 20.55
C GLN A 279 -1.90 -23.07 19.43
N MET A 280 -2.59 -23.37 18.33
CA MET A 280 -2.05 -24.20 17.26
C MET A 280 -0.94 -23.47 16.51
N LYS A 281 0.10 -24.21 16.13
CA LYS A 281 1.17 -23.73 15.26
C LYS A 281 0.71 -23.75 13.82
N ILE A 282 0.80 -22.60 13.19
CA ILE A 282 0.38 -22.36 11.82
C ILE A 282 1.60 -21.95 11.01
N VAL A 283 1.79 -22.57 9.85
CA VAL A 283 2.76 -22.12 8.84
C VAL A 283 1.98 -21.73 7.59
N SER A 284 2.07 -20.47 7.17
CA SER A 284 1.53 -20.05 5.87
C SER A 284 2.66 -19.97 4.84
N ILE A 285 2.38 -20.35 3.60
CA ILE A 285 3.34 -20.33 2.50
C ILE A 285 2.66 -19.65 1.32
N GLU A 286 3.20 -18.52 0.90
CA GLU A 286 2.60 -17.70 -0.15
C GLU A 286 3.66 -17.15 -1.10
N SER A 287 3.31 -17.04 -2.39
CA SER A 287 4.08 -16.25 -3.35
C SER A 287 3.81 -14.75 -3.26
N THR A 288 2.67 -14.37 -2.69
CA THR A 288 2.30 -12.98 -2.36
C THR A 288 1.56 -13.01 -1.04
N ARG A 289 1.95 -12.15 -0.11
CA ARG A 289 1.28 -12.07 1.20
C ARG A 289 -0.17 -11.64 0.99
N GLU A 290 -1.12 -12.53 1.27
CA GLU A 290 -2.55 -12.25 1.18
C GLU A 290 -3.29 -12.66 2.47
N VAL A 291 -2.78 -13.69 3.15
CA VAL A 291 -3.36 -14.23 4.38
C VAL A 291 -2.88 -13.41 5.60
N ASN A 292 -3.82 -13.12 6.51
CA ASN A 292 -3.54 -12.40 7.75
C ASN A 292 -4.19 -13.13 8.94
N ILE A 293 -3.38 -13.84 9.71
CA ILE A 293 -3.85 -14.75 10.75
C ILE A 293 -3.60 -14.12 12.12
N PRO A 294 -4.62 -13.93 12.98
CA PRO A 294 -4.44 -13.26 14.27
C PRO A 294 -3.78 -14.14 15.34
N GLN A 295 -3.73 -15.46 15.15
CA GLN A 295 -3.15 -16.39 16.10
C GLN A 295 -1.64 -16.11 16.29
N PRO A 296 -1.13 -16.11 17.54
CA PRO A 296 0.25 -15.68 17.83
C PRO A 296 1.30 -16.70 17.38
N ASN A 297 0.96 -17.99 17.32
CA ASN A 297 1.85 -19.07 16.93
C ASN A 297 1.81 -19.28 15.40
N TRP A 298 2.08 -18.22 14.65
CA TRP A 298 2.03 -18.21 13.19
C TRP A 298 3.39 -17.83 12.60
N ILE A 299 3.86 -18.66 11.65
CA ILE A 299 5.07 -18.45 10.88
C ILE A 299 4.66 -18.14 9.42
N PRO A 300 4.76 -16.89 8.96
CA PRO A 300 4.51 -16.54 7.57
C PRO A 300 5.76 -16.80 6.71
N GLY A 301 5.64 -17.70 5.74
CA GLY A 301 6.62 -17.99 4.70
C GLY A 301 6.26 -17.29 3.39
N LEU A 302 7.22 -16.60 2.80
CA LEU A 302 7.07 -15.92 1.51
C LEU A 302 8.14 -16.41 0.53
N THR A 303 7.74 -16.71 -0.71
CA THR A 303 8.70 -17.06 -1.76
C THR A 303 9.65 -15.91 -2.04
N ARG A 304 10.85 -16.23 -2.51
CA ARG A 304 11.84 -15.24 -2.93
C ARG A 304 12.33 -15.58 -4.33
N GLN A 305 12.20 -14.65 -5.26
CA GLN A 305 12.86 -14.76 -6.56
C GLN A 305 14.39 -14.68 -6.36
N GLY A 306 15.15 -15.44 -7.17
CA GLY A 306 16.61 -15.46 -7.11
C GLY A 306 17.25 -14.10 -7.39
N PHE A 307 18.54 -13.98 -7.07
CA PHE A 307 19.32 -12.79 -7.38
C PHE A 307 20.04 -12.99 -8.73
N GLY A 308 19.93 -12.03 -9.66
CA GLY A 308 20.80 -11.97 -10.84
C GLY A 308 20.24 -12.51 -12.16
N GLY A 309 19.02 -12.15 -12.55
CA GLY A 309 18.53 -12.40 -13.92
C GLY A 309 18.39 -13.91 -14.24
N GLU A 310 19.25 -14.44 -15.12
CA GLU A 310 19.19 -15.84 -15.60
C GLU A 310 19.70 -16.89 -14.59
N SER A 311 20.39 -16.49 -13.51
CA SER A 311 20.82 -17.43 -12.47
C SER A 311 19.73 -17.63 -11.41
N SER A 312 19.25 -18.86 -11.24
CA SER A 312 18.32 -19.25 -10.15
C SER A 312 18.98 -19.27 -8.75
N GLU A 313 20.16 -18.68 -8.57
CA GLU A 313 20.85 -18.68 -7.28
C GLU A 313 20.05 -17.87 -6.24
N GLY A 314 19.76 -18.52 -5.11
CA GLY A 314 19.01 -17.91 -4.02
C GLY A 314 17.49 -17.82 -4.21
N GLU A 315 16.95 -18.43 -5.26
CA GLU A 315 15.50 -18.62 -5.42
C GLU A 315 14.96 -19.53 -4.31
N ILE A 316 13.84 -19.13 -3.70
CA ILE A 316 13.11 -19.91 -2.68
C ILE A 316 11.67 -20.04 -3.18
N THR A 317 11.30 -21.26 -3.56
CA THR A 317 9.98 -21.59 -4.10
C THR A 317 9.01 -22.04 -3.00
N GLU A 318 7.71 -22.09 -3.31
CA GLU A 318 6.69 -22.63 -2.39
C GLU A 318 7.00 -24.09 -2.03
N PHE A 319 7.57 -24.85 -2.97
CA PHE A 319 8.00 -26.23 -2.76
C PHE A 319 9.11 -26.35 -1.69
N GLU A 320 10.11 -25.46 -1.72
CA GLU A 320 11.18 -25.44 -0.73
C GLU A 320 10.65 -25.07 0.66
N LEU A 321 9.79 -24.04 0.73
CA LEU A 321 9.16 -23.61 1.97
C LEU A 321 8.26 -24.71 2.56
N LEU A 322 7.52 -25.43 1.72
CA LEU A 322 6.64 -26.50 2.15
C LEU A 322 7.43 -27.68 2.73
N LYS A 323 8.56 -28.05 2.09
CA LYS A 323 9.48 -29.05 2.66
C LYS A 323 10.07 -28.62 4.00
N ALA A 324 10.39 -27.35 4.16
CA ALA A 324 10.89 -26.80 5.42
C ALA A 324 9.81 -26.85 6.51
N ALA A 325 8.58 -26.41 6.19
CA ALA A 325 7.44 -26.40 7.10
C ALA A 325 7.16 -27.77 7.71
N LEU A 326 7.30 -28.86 6.93
CA LEU A 326 7.14 -30.23 7.46
C LEU A 326 8.10 -30.58 8.62
N ARG A 327 9.25 -29.92 8.71
CA ARG A 327 10.21 -30.11 9.80
C ARG A 327 9.92 -29.22 11.01
N GLU A 328 9.08 -28.21 10.84
CA GLU A 328 8.69 -27.29 11.91
C GLU A 328 7.57 -27.86 12.80
N ARG A 329 7.00 -29.02 12.45
CA ARG A 329 5.87 -29.66 13.14
C ARG A 329 4.67 -28.71 13.35
N PRO A 330 4.15 -28.07 12.29
CA PRO A 330 2.92 -27.29 12.40
C PRO A 330 1.71 -28.20 12.56
N GLU A 331 0.67 -27.73 13.26
CA GLU A 331 -0.65 -28.36 13.23
C GLU A 331 -1.46 -27.93 12.00
N TYR A 332 -1.21 -26.73 11.46
CA TYR A 332 -1.85 -26.25 10.23
C TYR A 332 -0.80 -25.73 9.25
N ILE A 333 -0.88 -26.21 8.00
CA ILE A 333 -0.14 -25.65 6.87
C ILE A 333 -1.14 -24.99 5.93
N ILE A 334 -0.93 -23.72 5.63
CA ILE A 334 -1.76 -22.95 4.71
C ILE A 334 -0.91 -22.60 3.50
N VAL A 335 -1.31 -23.07 2.33
CA VAL A 335 -0.66 -22.71 1.06
C VAL A 335 -1.59 -21.75 0.33
N GLY A 336 -1.11 -20.54 0.02
CA GLY A 336 -1.95 -19.46 -0.53
C GLY A 336 -2.57 -19.83 -1.88
N GLU A 337 -1.76 -20.37 -2.79
CA GLU A 337 -2.22 -20.94 -4.05
C GLU A 337 -1.31 -22.10 -4.45
N ILE A 338 -1.86 -23.09 -5.15
CA ILE A 338 -1.11 -24.24 -5.66
C ILE A 338 -1.15 -24.18 -7.19
N ARG A 339 0.01 -24.06 -7.82
CA ARG A 339 0.18 -23.92 -9.28
C ARG A 339 1.15 -24.93 -9.89
N GLY A 340 1.90 -25.69 -9.09
CA GLY A 340 3.02 -26.48 -9.55
C GLY A 340 3.37 -27.68 -8.66
N SER A 341 4.68 -27.94 -8.55
CA SER A 341 5.25 -29.14 -7.91
C SER A 341 5.01 -29.21 -6.41
N GLU A 342 4.73 -28.09 -5.76
CA GLU A 342 4.34 -28.01 -4.34
C GLU A 342 3.07 -28.78 -4.04
N ALA A 343 2.18 -28.99 -5.03
CA ALA A 343 0.99 -29.83 -4.88
C ALA A 343 1.34 -31.23 -4.34
N TYR A 344 2.40 -31.85 -4.89
CA TYR A 344 2.79 -33.20 -4.50
C TYR A 344 3.20 -33.28 -3.03
N VAL A 345 3.99 -32.32 -2.57
CA VAL A 345 4.45 -32.24 -1.18
C VAL A 345 3.28 -31.92 -0.24
N LEU A 346 2.31 -31.11 -0.69
CA LEU A 346 1.12 -30.81 0.10
C LEU A 346 0.28 -32.08 0.33
N PHE A 347 0.04 -32.87 -0.72
CA PHE A 347 -0.68 -34.13 -0.56
C PHE A 347 0.11 -35.15 0.26
N GLN A 348 1.45 -35.12 0.25
CA GLN A 348 2.27 -35.90 1.19
C GLN A 348 2.12 -35.41 2.63
N ALA A 349 1.92 -34.11 2.87
CA ALA A 349 1.68 -33.56 4.21
C ALA A 349 0.33 -34.00 4.78
N MET A 350 -0.64 -34.29 3.91
CA MET A 350 -1.99 -34.74 4.28
C MET A 350 -2.08 -36.25 4.53
N ALA A 351 -1.13 -37.02 4.02
CA ALA A 351 -1.06 -38.48 4.13
C ALA A 351 -0.37 -38.91 5.43
#